data_AF-A0A5K3EHD1-F1
#
_entry.id   AF-A0A5K3EHD1-F1
#
_cell.length_a   1.000
_cell.length_b   1.000
_cell.length_c   1.000
_cell.angle_alpha   90.00
_cell.angle_beta   90.00
_cell.angle_gamma   90.00
#
_symmetry.space_group_name_H-M   'P 1'
#
loop_
_entity.id
_entity.type
_entity.pdbx_description
1 polymer ?
#
loop_
_entity_poly.entity_id
_entity_poly.type
_entity_poly.pdbx_seq_one_letter_code
_entity_poly.pdbx_strand_id
1 'polypeptide(L)'
;MQRSTYLLALIVSGLVQALDQEGRCTILEHFTKLREDVDPAARNMLLMKYSLDLEKLADDWLANCTLEFPFGQPGFYDVGYLLIPGIKSQPITFDLLTKLGFDKRDCRYET
;
A
#
# COMPACT_ATOMS: atom_id res chain seq x y z
N MET A 1 -44.80 -35.08 5.95
CA MET A 1 -43.41 -35.36 6.35
C MET A 1 -42.49 -34.38 5.64
N GLN A 2 -42.05 -33.34 6.35
CA GLN A 2 -41.33 -32.19 5.78
C GLN A 2 -39.83 -32.41 6.00
N ARG A 3 -39.09 -32.71 4.93
CA ARG A 3 -37.63 -32.86 4.97
C ARG A 3 -36.99 -31.47 4.90
N SER A 4 -36.64 -30.90 6.06
CA SER A 4 -35.79 -29.72 6.13
C SER A 4 -34.37 -30.10 5.73
N THR A 5 -33.99 -29.80 4.49
CA THR A 5 -32.59 -29.78 4.06
C THR A 5 -31.99 -28.44 4.46
N TYR A 6 -31.18 -28.43 5.52
CA TYR A 6 -30.39 -27.25 5.90
C TYR A 6 -29.29 -27.04 4.86
N LEU A 7 -29.51 -26.10 3.94
CA LEU A 7 -28.47 -25.56 3.07
C LEU A 7 -27.47 -24.79 3.94
N LEU A 8 -26.34 -25.42 4.27
CA LEU A 8 -25.18 -24.75 4.84
C LEU A 8 -24.65 -23.79 3.78
N ALA A 9 -25.08 -22.53 3.83
CA ALA A 9 -24.52 -21.47 3.02
C ALA A 9 -23.08 -21.23 3.46
N LEU A 10 -22.12 -21.89 2.80
CA LEU A 10 -20.72 -21.49 2.80
C LEU A 10 -20.64 -20.14 2.10
N ILE A 11 -20.88 -19.07 2.86
CA ILE A 11 -20.47 -17.73 2.47
C ILE A 11 -18.95 -17.74 2.61
N VAL A 12 -18.28 -18.16 1.55
CA VAL A 12 -16.86 -17.83 1.36
C VAL A 12 -16.84 -16.34 1.07
N SER A 13 -16.84 -15.55 2.13
CA SER A 13 -16.42 -14.16 2.06
C SER A 13 -14.99 -14.22 1.54
N GLY A 14 -14.76 -13.76 0.31
CA GLY A 14 -13.42 -13.59 -0.22
C GLY A 14 -12.65 -12.74 0.78
N LEU A 15 -11.78 -13.37 1.56
CA LEU A 15 -10.81 -12.66 2.36
C LEU A 15 -9.94 -11.92 1.35
N VAL A 16 -10.19 -10.62 1.18
CA VAL A 16 -9.12 -9.69 0.82
C VAL A 16 -8.02 -10.02 1.82
N GLN A 17 -6.97 -10.70 1.38
CA GLN A 17 -5.88 -11.07 2.25
C GLN A 17 -5.19 -9.77 2.63
N ALA A 18 -5.55 -9.24 3.80
CA ALA A 18 -4.85 -8.12 4.42
C ALA A 18 -3.35 -8.43 4.45
N LEU A 19 -2.55 -7.37 4.36
CA LEU A 19 -1.10 -7.53 4.36
C LEU A 19 -0.65 -8.23 5.65
N ASP A 20 0.17 -9.27 5.52
CA ASP A 20 0.71 -9.95 6.69
C ASP A 20 1.82 -9.11 7.35
N GLN A 21 2.22 -9.52 8.55
CA GLN A 21 3.20 -8.75 9.33
C GLN A 21 4.56 -8.64 8.63
N GLU A 22 4.98 -9.70 7.92
CA GLU A 22 6.22 -9.72 7.16
C GLU A 22 6.18 -8.71 6.00
N GLY A 23 5.06 -8.64 5.27
CA GLY A 23 4.84 -7.66 4.23
C GLY A 23 4.88 -6.22 4.75
N ARG A 24 4.23 -5.96 5.90
CA ARG A 24 4.27 -4.64 6.56
C ARG A 24 5.68 -4.23 6.95
N CYS A 25 6.46 -5.15 7.53
CA CYS A 25 7.86 -4.92 7.87
C CYS A 25 8.70 -4.65 6.61
N THR A 26 8.50 -5.42 5.55
CA THR A 26 9.22 -5.27 4.28
C THR A 26 9.01 -3.87 3.66
N ILE A 27 7.77 -3.38 3.64
CA ILE A 27 7.45 -2.02 3.19
C ILE A 27 8.19 -0.98 4.05
N LEU A 28 8.10 -1.12 5.37
CA LEU A 28 8.68 -0.16 6.30
C LEU A 28 10.21 -0.10 6.19
N GLU A 29 10.88 -1.25 6.09
CA GLU A 29 12.33 -1.34 5.94
C GLU A 29 12.80 -0.74 4.62
N HIS A 30 12.09 -1.01 3.52
CA HIS A 30 12.41 -0.45 2.21
C HIS A 30 12.39 1.09 2.24
N PHE A 31 11.30 1.69 2.73
CA PHE A 31 11.19 3.15 2.82
C PHE A 31 12.14 3.76 3.86
N THR A 32 12.48 3.03 4.92
CA THR A 32 13.49 3.47 5.90
C THR A 32 14.85 3.62 5.22
N LYS A 33 15.31 2.60 4.51
CA LYS A 33 16.58 2.63 3.76
C LYS A 33 16.61 3.77 2.73
N LEU A 34 15.55 3.93 1.94
CA LEU A 34 15.46 5.02 0.97
C LEU A 34 15.60 6.42 1.62
N ARG A 35 15.07 6.60 2.83
CA ARG A 35 15.12 7.86 3.57
C ARG A 35 16.45 8.11 4.26
N GLU A 36 17.12 7.04 4.70
CA GLU A 36 18.47 7.10 5.27
C GLU A 36 19.52 7.43 4.20
N ASP A 37 19.35 6.88 3.00
CA ASP A 37 20.33 6.98 1.91
C ASP A 37 20.19 8.25 1.05
N VAL A 38 19.39 9.25 1.46
CA VAL A 38 19.20 10.48 0.66
C VAL A 38 20.52 11.26 0.52
N ASP A 39 20.70 11.90 -0.64
CA ASP A 39 21.87 12.72 -0.96
C ASP A 39 21.38 14.05 -1.57
N PRO A 40 21.69 15.22 -0.98
CA PRO A 40 22.48 15.40 0.25
C PRO A 40 21.79 14.85 1.50
N ALA A 41 22.59 14.53 2.52
CA ALA A 41 22.09 13.99 3.78
C ALA A 41 21.09 14.97 4.44
N ALA A 42 19.90 14.47 4.77
CA ALA A 42 18.86 15.25 5.40
C ALA A 42 19.08 15.42 6.91
N ARG A 43 18.88 16.64 7.43
CA ARG A 43 19.06 16.95 8.86
C ARG A 43 17.83 16.62 9.73
N ASN A 44 16.67 16.45 9.11
CA ASN A 44 15.37 16.35 9.79
C ASN A 44 14.45 15.28 9.16
N MET A 45 15.03 14.24 8.56
CA MET A 45 14.25 13.14 8.00
C MET A 45 13.61 12.32 9.12
N LEU A 46 12.28 12.38 9.25
CA LEU A 46 11.56 11.65 10.30
C LEU A 46 11.57 10.14 10.08
N LEU A 47 11.62 9.36 11.15
CA LEU A 47 11.44 7.91 11.09
C LEU A 47 9.99 7.57 10.73
N MET A 48 9.81 6.67 9.77
CA MET A 48 8.48 6.24 9.35
C MET A 48 7.94 5.19 10.32
N LYS A 49 6.61 5.15 10.50
CA LYS A 49 5.92 4.07 11.21
C LYS A 49 4.81 3.55 10.33
N TYR A 50 4.61 2.24 10.36
CA TYR A 50 3.49 1.63 9.68
C TYR A 50 2.17 2.02 10.36
N SER A 51 1.16 2.40 9.58
CA SER A 51 -0.16 2.79 10.07
C SER A 51 -1.23 1.84 9.52
N LEU A 52 -1.91 1.14 10.42
CA LEU A 52 -3.04 0.27 10.06
C LEU A 52 -4.24 1.08 9.55
N ASP A 53 -4.40 2.32 9.99
CA ASP A 53 -5.45 3.21 9.51
C ASP A 53 -5.19 3.61 8.05
N LEU A 54 -3.93 3.84 7.67
CA LEU A 54 -3.55 4.12 6.27
C LEU A 54 -3.63 2.87 5.38
N GLU A 55 -3.30 1.68 5.90
CA GLU A 55 -3.52 0.41 5.18
C GLU A 55 -5.01 0.24 4.86
N LYS A 56 -5.87 0.40 5.86
CA LYS A 56 -7.32 0.31 5.67
C LYS A 56 -7.83 1.34 4.66
N LEU A 57 -7.33 2.57 4.73
CA LEU A 57 -7.71 3.61 3.80
C LEU A 57 -7.31 3.28 2.35
N ALA A 58 -6.13 2.66 2.17
CA ALA A 58 -5.68 2.17 0.88
C ALA A 58 -6.55 1.01 0.37
N ASP A 59 -6.89 0.04 1.24
CA ASP A 59 -7.77 -1.07 0.90
C ASP A 59 -9.17 -0.59 0.49
N ASP A 60 -9.75 0.35 1.25
CA ASP A 60 -11.06 0.95 0.98
C ASP A 60 -11.06 1.69 -0.37
N TRP A 61 -9.96 2.38 -0.71
CA TRP A 61 -9.81 3.02 -2.01
C TRP A 61 -9.66 2.01 -3.15
N LEU A 62 -8.77 1.02 -3.00
CA LEU A 62 -8.49 0.01 -4.01
C LEU A 62 -9.70 -0.89 -4.29
N ALA A 63 -10.58 -1.09 -3.32
CA ALA A 63 -11.84 -1.83 -3.48
C ALA A 63 -12.74 -1.23 -4.58
N ASN A 64 -12.65 0.09 -4.82
CA ASN A 64 -13.42 0.76 -5.88
C ASN A 64 -12.82 0.55 -7.29
N CYS A 65 -11.62 -0.05 -7.40
CA CYS A 65 -10.90 -0.26 -8.66
C CYS A 65 -10.72 1.00 -9.52
N THR A 66 -10.61 2.18 -8.90
CA THR A 66 -10.43 3.46 -9.60
C THR A 66 -8.98 3.92 -9.55
N LEU A 67 -8.49 4.47 -10.67
CA LEU A 67 -7.17 5.12 -10.70
C LEU A 67 -7.20 6.54 -10.11
N GLU A 68 -8.39 7.13 -10.01
CA GLU A 68 -8.60 8.45 -9.42
C GLU A 68 -8.48 8.37 -7.90
N PHE A 69 -7.56 9.14 -7.34
CA PHE A 69 -7.42 9.27 -5.89
C PHE A 69 -8.50 10.20 -5.33
N PRO A 70 -9.17 9.84 -4.23
CA PRO A 70 -10.32 10.57 -3.70
C PRO A 70 -9.90 11.83 -2.92
N PHE A 71 -9.25 12.78 -3.61
CA PHE A 71 -8.85 14.06 -3.03
C PHE A 71 -10.05 14.78 -2.41
N GLY A 72 -9.86 15.31 -1.19
CA GLY A 72 -10.89 16.08 -0.50
C GLY A 72 -12.03 15.25 0.07
N GLN A 73 -11.97 13.92 0.02
CA GLN A 73 -12.90 13.07 0.76
C GLN A 73 -12.47 12.92 2.22
N PRO A 74 -13.42 12.69 3.16
CA PRO A 74 -13.10 12.37 4.55
C PRO A 74 -12.06 11.25 4.65
N GLY A 75 -10.97 11.50 5.36
CA GLY A 75 -9.86 10.55 5.53
C GLY A 75 -8.69 10.74 4.56
N PHE A 76 -8.82 11.55 3.49
CA PHE A 76 -7.78 11.71 2.46
C PHE A 76 -7.15 13.12 2.37
N TYR A 77 -7.56 14.06 3.24
CA TYR A 77 -7.16 15.47 3.14
C TYR A 77 -5.65 15.72 3.29
N ASP A 78 -4.98 14.92 4.10
CA ASP A 78 -3.57 15.02 4.47
C ASP A 78 -2.77 13.76 4.11
N VAL A 79 -3.32 12.94 3.21
CA VAL A 79 -2.73 11.66 2.79
C VAL A 79 -2.19 11.78 1.37
N GLY A 80 -0.89 11.51 1.23
CA GLY A 80 -0.27 11.26 -0.08
C GLY A 80 -0.45 9.80 -0.48
N TYR A 81 -0.40 9.51 -1.78
CA TYR A 81 -0.49 8.15 -2.28
C TYR A 81 0.58 7.84 -3.32
N LEU A 82 0.86 6.55 -3.44
CA LEU A 82 1.65 5.98 -4.51
C LEU A 82 0.89 4.78 -5.04
N LEU A 83 0.59 4.79 -6.33
CA LEU A 83 -0.16 3.72 -6.97
C LEU A 83 0.75 2.95 -7.94
N ILE A 84 0.90 1.64 -7.71
CA ILE A 84 1.63 0.74 -8.60
C ILE A 84 0.60 -0.13 -9.32
N PRO A 85 0.28 0.15 -10.60
CA PRO A 85 -0.64 -0.69 -11.35
C PRO A 85 0.02 -2.04 -11.68
N GLY A 86 -0.66 -3.13 -11.32
CA GLY A 86 -0.27 -4.49 -11.73
C GLY A 86 -0.87 -4.85 -13.09
N ILE A 87 -0.21 -5.75 -13.82
CA ILE A 87 -0.80 -6.39 -15.01
C ILE A 87 -1.33 -7.76 -14.55
N LYS A 88 -2.56 -8.13 -14.92
CA LYS A 88 -3.21 -9.38 -14.46
C LYS A 88 -2.36 -10.66 -14.64
N SER A 89 -1.43 -10.68 -15.59
CA SER A 89 -0.53 -11.80 -15.85
C SER A 89 0.72 -11.86 -14.96
N GLN A 90 1.00 -10.81 -14.18
CA GLN A 90 2.14 -10.73 -13.27
C GLN A 90 1.65 -10.23 -11.91
N PRO A 91 1.55 -11.10 -10.89
CA PRO A 91 1.15 -10.67 -9.56
C PRO A 91 2.12 -9.60 -9.05
N ILE A 92 1.59 -8.58 -8.37
CA ILE A 92 2.41 -7.56 -7.73
C ILE A 92 3.21 -8.24 -6.62
N THR A 93 4.54 -8.21 -6.72
CA THR A 93 5.45 -8.66 -5.67
C THR A 93 6.13 -7.46 -5.02
N PHE A 94 6.67 -7.65 -3.81
CA PHE A 94 7.44 -6.61 -3.13
C PHE A 94 8.69 -6.17 -3.89
N ASP A 95 9.18 -6.95 -4.85
CA ASP A 95 10.27 -6.53 -5.74
C ASP A 95 9.92 -5.26 -6.52
N LEU A 96 8.63 -4.98 -6.74
CA LEU A 96 8.19 -3.73 -7.36
C LEU A 96 8.48 -2.51 -6.48
N LEU A 97 8.62 -2.67 -5.16
CA LEU A 97 9.08 -1.59 -4.29
C LEU A 97 10.48 -1.12 -4.70
N THR A 98 11.34 -1.99 -5.23
CA THR A 98 12.66 -1.56 -5.70
C THR A 98 12.57 -0.49 -6.78
N LYS A 99 11.48 -0.44 -7.57
CA LYS A 99 11.25 0.61 -8.58
C LYS A 99 11.05 1.99 -7.95
N LEU A 100 10.64 2.05 -6.69
CA LEU A 100 10.47 3.28 -5.93
C LEU A 100 11.83 3.82 -5.51
N GLY A 101 12.06 5.11 -5.75
CA GLY A 101 13.34 5.75 -5.50
C GLY A 101 14.35 5.65 -6.66
N PHE A 102 14.03 4.98 -7.78
CA PHE A 102 14.90 4.99 -8.97
C PHE A 102 15.00 6.37 -9.62
N ASP A 103 13.94 7.16 -9.51
CA ASP A 103 13.81 8.55 -9.94
C ASP A 103 14.78 9.49 -9.20
N LYS A 104 15.30 9.08 -8.03
CA LYS A 104 16.38 9.77 -7.32
C LYS A 104 17.55 10.13 -8.24
N ARG A 105 17.88 9.27 -9.23
CA ARG A 105 18.99 9.51 -10.17
C ARG A 105 18.78 10.72 -11.08
N ASP A 106 17.52 11.09 -11.32
CA ASP A 106 17.12 12.18 -12.19
C ASP A 106 16.87 13.48 -11.40
N CYS A 107 16.70 13.36 -10.08
CA CYS A 107 16.54 14.48 -9.16
C CYS A 107 17.90 15.11 -8.80
N ARG A 108 18.07 16.39 -9.12
CA ARG A 108 19.18 17.20 -8.61
C ARG A 108 18.64 18.17 -7.56
N TYR A 109 18.94 17.90 -6.30
CA TYR A 109 18.58 18.79 -5.21
C TYR A 109 19.45 20.06 -5.27
N GLU A 110 18.82 21.22 -5.29
CA GLU A 110 19.52 22.51 -5.22
C GLU A 110 19.89 22.80 -3.76
N THR A 111 21.18 22.99 -3.50
CA THR A 111 21.74 23.23 -2.16
C THR A 111 21.80 24.70 -1.80
#